data_AF-A0A252F5T1-F1
#
_entry.id   AF-A0A252F5T1-F1
#
_cell.length_a   1.000
_cell.length_b   1.000
_cell.length_c   1.000
_cell.angle_alpha   90.00
_cell.angle_beta   90.00
_cell.angle_gamma   90.00
#
_symmetry.space_group_name_H-M   'P 1'
#
loop_
_entity.id
_entity.type
_entity.pdbx_description
1 polymer ?
#
loop_
_entity_poly.entity_id
_entity_poly.type
_entity_poly.pdbx_seq_one_letter_code
_entity_poly.pdbx_strand_id
1 'polypeptide(L)'
;MSDRKKRDANLDLLRIISMLLIIFLHSIDHSGVLEQAEVSSNAMYFYVRFSYALCQVCVNCYVMLSGYYLVNSKFRLQKLAVLWMETVFYSFILKLLFMMTGQETFSIVSLISCFFPIVTGRYWFITIYLGMYLISPFLNKFIHSMDKREYSMLNICFFALFSLWNSIHPSIAGMNSGGGWGLAWFVVLYLAAAWFRLYYIPKHKPVILFGIFLLIPLLLAAGQMAANAVGIGILQNIISNWFRYDSAPVYFMTIALFTAFLNIQVKSDYMSKIICFVAPLTLGVYLIHAHADVSPWLWETLALPKYMDSLSFPVIQLGCTLLIFLGCTIIDTLRKATIGRLEKVQAINTVCKKITVAVVGLF
;
A
#
# COMPACT_ATOMS: atom_id res chain seq x y z
N MET A 1 3.82 -33.87 -13.59
CA MET A 1 4.04 -32.75 -12.63
C MET A 1 3.33 -31.54 -13.20
N SER A 2 2.24 -31.07 -12.57
CA SER A 2 1.48 -29.94 -13.10
C SER A 2 2.36 -28.69 -13.17
N ASP A 3 2.41 -28.04 -14.33
CA ASP A 3 3.01 -26.71 -14.52
C ASP A 3 2.41 -25.73 -13.50
N ARG A 4 3.08 -25.58 -12.35
CA ARG A 4 2.77 -24.48 -11.45
C ARG A 4 3.22 -23.23 -12.16
N LYS A 5 2.25 -22.40 -12.58
CA LYS A 5 2.46 -21.04 -13.08
C LYS A 5 3.58 -20.38 -12.26
N LYS A 6 4.73 -20.15 -12.90
CA LYS A 6 5.94 -19.62 -12.24
C LYS A 6 5.58 -18.27 -11.63
N ARG A 7 5.75 -18.14 -10.31
CA ARG A 7 5.43 -16.93 -9.56
C ARG A 7 6.50 -15.87 -9.84
N ASP A 8 6.08 -14.63 -10.08
CA ASP A 8 6.99 -13.53 -10.44
C ASP A 8 7.68 -12.98 -9.17
N ALA A 9 8.85 -13.54 -8.83
CA ALA A 9 9.59 -13.17 -7.63
C ALA A 9 9.95 -11.68 -7.58
N ASN A 10 10.16 -11.02 -8.72
CA ASN A 10 10.38 -9.57 -8.81
C ASN A 10 9.16 -8.76 -8.31
N LEU A 11 7.93 -9.15 -8.67
CA LEU A 11 6.73 -8.44 -8.22
C LEU A 11 6.36 -8.78 -6.77
N ASP A 12 6.69 -9.98 -6.31
CA ASP A 12 6.62 -10.30 -4.88
C ASP A 12 7.64 -9.51 -4.05
N LEU A 13 8.84 -9.27 -4.59
CA LEU A 13 9.84 -8.40 -3.96
C LEU A 13 9.32 -6.98 -3.85
N LEU A 14 8.68 -6.45 -4.90
CA LEU A 14 8.02 -5.15 -4.85
C LEU A 14 6.96 -5.12 -3.73
N ARG A 15 6.16 -6.17 -3.56
CA ARG A 15 5.18 -6.26 -2.46
C ARG A 15 5.84 -6.14 -1.08
N ILE A 16 6.95 -6.83 -0.87
CA ILE A 16 7.72 -6.78 0.39
C ILE A 16 8.27 -5.37 0.61
N ILE A 17 8.89 -4.78 -0.41
CA ILE A 17 9.44 -3.42 -0.34
C ILE A 17 8.33 -2.40 -0.07
N SER A 18 7.19 -2.50 -0.73
CA SER A 18 6.04 -1.64 -0.45
C SER A 18 5.57 -1.77 1.01
N MET A 19 5.61 -2.98 1.61
CA MET A 19 5.24 -3.14 3.03
C MET A 19 6.27 -2.48 3.96
N LEU A 20 7.55 -2.61 3.66
CA LEU A 20 8.60 -1.91 4.41
C LEU A 20 8.45 -0.40 4.30
N LEU A 21 8.13 0.13 3.11
CA LEU A 21 7.86 1.55 2.91
C LEU A 21 6.59 2.01 3.65
N ILE A 22 5.56 1.17 3.80
CA ILE A 22 4.38 1.48 4.64
C ILE A 22 4.78 1.62 6.11
N ILE A 23 5.54 0.66 6.66
CA ILE A 23 5.99 0.74 8.07
C ILE A 23 6.91 1.94 8.26
N PHE A 24 7.80 2.21 7.30
CA PHE A 24 8.68 3.37 7.35
C PHE A 24 7.88 4.69 7.29
N LEU A 25 6.83 4.76 6.47
CA LEU A 25 5.93 5.90 6.44
C LEU A 25 5.21 6.09 7.78
N HIS A 26 4.70 5.01 8.37
CA HIS A 26 4.09 5.02 9.71
C HIS A 26 5.06 5.47 10.81
N SER A 27 6.35 5.17 10.64
CA SER A 27 7.40 5.69 11.52
C SER A 27 7.64 7.20 11.37
N ILE A 28 7.09 7.84 10.33
CA ILE A 28 7.15 9.29 10.11
C ILE A 28 5.84 9.96 10.54
N ASP A 29 4.68 9.47 10.06
CA ASP A 29 3.37 10.13 10.20
C ASP A 29 2.58 9.75 11.45
N HIS A 30 2.90 8.62 12.11
CA HIS A 30 2.21 8.17 13.33
C HIS A 30 3.08 8.27 14.59
N SER A 31 4.35 8.59 14.45
CA SER A 31 5.30 8.65 15.57
C SER A 31 5.60 10.06 16.09
N GLY A 32 5.11 11.10 15.41
CA GLY A 32 5.45 12.51 15.70
C GLY A 32 6.73 13.01 15.03
N VAL A 33 7.40 12.18 14.21
CA VAL A 33 8.66 12.54 13.54
C VAL A 33 8.47 13.63 12.49
N LEU A 34 7.33 13.63 11.78
CA LEU A 34 7.05 14.66 10.79
C LEU A 34 6.90 16.05 11.44
N GLU A 35 6.21 16.12 12.58
CA GLU A 35 5.99 17.35 13.35
C GLU A 35 7.29 17.84 13.98
N GLN A 36 8.06 16.93 14.60
CA GLN A 36 9.35 17.26 15.20
C GLN A 36 10.36 17.76 14.17
N ALA A 37 10.25 17.34 12.90
CA ALA A 37 11.14 17.78 11.83
C ALA A 37 11.07 19.29 11.58
N GLU A 38 9.92 19.95 11.82
CA GLU A 38 9.72 21.39 11.59
C GLU A 38 10.60 22.27 12.49
N VAL A 39 10.98 21.77 13.66
CA VAL A 39 11.84 22.47 14.63
C VAL A 39 13.25 21.87 14.69
N SER A 40 13.55 20.89 13.83
CA SER A 40 14.85 20.22 13.78
C SER A 40 15.85 20.96 12.88
N SER A 41 17.10 20.49 12.85
CA SER A 41 18.11 21.01 11.92
C SER A 41 17.66 20.86 10.45
N ASN A 42 18.15 21.74 9.56
CA ASN A 42 17.84 21.67 8.12
C ASN A 42 18.17 20.31 7.49
N ALA A 43 19.27 19.67 7.93
CA ALA A 43 19.66 18.35 7.45
C ALA A 43 18.63 17.28 7.85
N MET A 44 18.15 17.35 9.09
CA MET A 44 17.15 16.41 9.60
C MET A 44 15.77 16.65 8.97
N TYR A 45 15.37 17.92 8.83
CA TYR A 45 14.17 18.31 8.08
C TYR A 45 14.18 17.75 6.65
N PHE A 46 15.29 17.96 5.93
CA PHE A 46 15.46 17.47 4.58
C PHE A 46 15.38 15.93 4.52
N TYR A 47 16.04 15.23 5.44
CA TYR A 47 15.98 13.77 5.54
C TYR A 47 14.55 13.26 5.74
N VAL A 48 13.78 13.86 6.65
CA VAL A 48 12.39 13.47 6.92
C VAL A 48 11.51 13.75 5.71
N ARG A 49 11.62 14.93 5.08
CA ARG A 49 10.84 15.27 3.88
C ARG A 49 11.19 14.38 2.69
N PHE A 50 12.46 14.09 2.47
CA PHE A 50 12.90 13.14 1.44
C PHE A 50 12.33 11.75 1.68
N SER A 51 12.48 11.23 2.90
CA SER A 51 12.00 9.90 3.26
C SER A 51 10.48 9.79 3.21
N TYR A 52 9.77 10.84 3.64
CA TYR A 52 8.32 10.93 3.54
C TYR A 52 7.86 10.86 2.09
N ALA A 53 8.41 11.68 1.19
CA ALA A 53 8.12 11.63 -0.24
C ALA A 53 8.43 10.26 -0.85
N LEU A 54 9.60 9.68 -0.54
CA LEU A 54 10.03 8.38 -1.03
C LEU A 54 9.01 7.27 -0.74
N CYS A 55 8.40 7.30 0.46
CA CYS A 55 7.47 6.27 0.89
C CYS A 55 6.07 6.40 0.27
N GLN A 56 5.69 7.55 -0.28
CA GLN A 56 4.33 7.77 -0.83
C GLN A 56 3.95 6.83 -1.98
N VAL A 57 4.91 6.18 -2.64
CA VAL A 57 4.57 5.16 -3.67
C VAL A 57 3.98 3.88 -3.09
N CYS A 58 4.11 3.63 -1.79
CA CYS A 58 3.94 2.30 -1.20
C CYS A 58 2.54 1.72 -1.42
N VAL A 59 1.50 2.51 -1.12
CA VAL A 59 0.09 2.16 -1.36
C VAL A 59 -0.17 2.00 -2.85
N ASN A 60 0.33 2.94 -3.67
CA ASN A 60 0.11 2.90 -5.11
C ASN A 60 0.66 1.62 -5.73
N CYS A 61 1.86 1.18 -5.34
CA CYS A 61 2.45 -0.08 -5.79
C CYS A 61 1.61 -1.30 -5.37
N TYR A 62 1.04 -1.31 -4.16
CA TYR A 62 0.14 -2.38 -3.71
C TYR A 62 -1.11 -2.52 -4.60
N VAL A 63 -1.71 -1.39 -4.96
CA VAL A 63 -2.87 -1.34 -5.84
C VAL A 63 -2.49 -1.76 -7.26
N MET A 64 -1.37 -1.25 -7.77
CA MET A 64 -0.87 -1.62 -9.10
C MET A 64 -0.58 -3.12 -9.22
N LEU A 65 0.03 -3.74 -8.21
CA LEU A 65 0.22 -5.20 -8.17
C LEU A 65 -1.11 -5.95 -8.35
N SER A 66 -2.19 -5.42 -7.77
CA SER A 66 -3.51 -6.02 -7.90
C SER A 66 -4.08 -5.82 -9.30
N GLY A 67 -4.07 -4.60 -9.85
CA GLY A 67 -4.53 -4.34 -11.23
C GLY A 67 -3.79 -5.17 -12.28
N TYR A 68 -2.46 -5.28 -12.13
CA TYR A 68 -1.59 -6.05 -13.02
C TYR A 68 -1.98 -7.53 -13.11
N TYR A 69 -2.37 -8.16 -12.00
CA TYR A 69 -2.78 -9.57 -12.00
C TYR A 69 -4.27 -9.78 -12.22
N LEU A 70 -5.11 -8.86 -11.76
CA LEU A 70 -6.56 -9.01 -11.80
C LEU A 70 -7.14 -8.77 -13.19
N VAL A 71 -6.50 -7.98 -14.07
CA VAL A 71 -7.00 -7.69 -15.43
C VAL A 71 -7.28 -8.94 -16.28
N ASN A 72 -6.50 -10.01 -16.08
CA ASN A 72 -6.66 -11.29 -16.77
C ASN A 72 -7.23 -12.40 -15.86
N SER A 73 -7.72 -12.04 -14.68
CA SER A 73 -8.27 -12.98 -13.71
C SER A 73 -9.79 -12.91 -13.68
N LYS A 74 -10.44 -14.03 -13.34
CA LYS A 74 -11.87 -14.07 -13.00
C LYS A 74 -12.08 -13.70 -11.53
N PHE A 75 -13.21 -13.09 -11.23
CA PHE A 75 -13.68 -12.85 -9.87
C PHE A 75 -13.72 -14.16 -9.08
N ARG A 76 -13.32 -14.12 -7.80
CA ARG A 76 -13.37 -15.28 -6.90
C ARG A 76 -13.82 -14.83 -5.52
N LEU A 77 -15.06 -15.15 -5.17
CA LEU A 77 -15.61 -14.87 -3.85
C LEU A 77 -14.76 -15.47 -2.70
N GLN A 78 -14.09 -16.59 -2.95
CA GLN A 78 -13.16 -17.19 -1.99
C GLN A 78 -12.03 -16.24 -1.57
N LYS A 79 -11.46 -15.46 -2.51
CA LYS A 79 -10.39 -14.51 -2.18
C LYS A 79 -10.88 -13.43 -1.22
N LEU A 80 -12.13 -12.99 -1.42
CA LEU A 80 -12.79 -12.06 -0.52
C LEU A 80 -13.01 -12.68 0.86
N ALA A 81 -13.53 -13.91 0.94
CA ALA A 81 -13.75 -14.58 2.21
C ALA A 81 -12.44 -14.75 3.01
N VAL A 82 -11.34 -15.11 2.35
CA VAL A 82 -10.01 -15.22 2.98
C VAL A 82 -9.53 -13.87 3.51
N LEU A 83 -9.62 -12.82 2.71
CA LEU A 83 -9.27 -11.46 3.13
C LEU A 83 -10.10 -11.02 4.36
N TRP A 84 -11.41 -11.28 4.34
CA TRP A 84 -12.31 -10.96 5.44
C TRP A 84 -11.94 -11.71 6.72
N MET A 85 -11.76 -13.02 6.66
CA MET A 85 -11.41 -13.83 7.82
C MET A 85 -10.06 -13.42 8.44
N GLU A 86 -9.05 -13.16 7.60
CA GLU A 86 -7.74 -12.71 8.08
C GLU A 86 -7.83 -11.32 8.75
N THR A 87 -8.62 -10.41 8.20
CA THR A 87 -8.86 -9.07 8.78
C THR A 87 -9.60 -9.16 10.11
N VAL A 88 -10.67 -9.96 10.18
CA VAL A 88 -11.44 -10.18 11.42
C VAL A 88 -10.57 -10.83 12.49
N PHE A 89 -9.75 -11.81 12.13
CA PHE A 89 -8.87 -12.50 13.07
C PHE A 89 -7.97 -11.51 13.80
N TYR A 90 -7.24 -10.66 13.07
CA TYR A 90 -6.35 -9.69 13.69
C TYR A 90 -7.12 -8.58 14.42
N SER A 91 -8.20 -8.07 13.83
CA SER A 91 -9.04 -7.05 14.48
C SER A 91 -9.60 -7.52 15.82
N PHE A 92 -9.98 -8.79 15.94
CA PHE A 92 -10.57 -9.33 17.16
C PHE A 92 -9.50 -9.68 18.20
N ILE A 93 -8.48 -10.46 17.81
CA ILE A 93 -7.46 -10.97 18.75
C ILE A 93 -6.63 -9.83 19.32
N LEU A 94 -6.20 -8.86 18.51
CA LEU A 94 -5.41 -7.74 19.01
C LEU A 94 -6.26 -6.85 19.94
N LYS A 95 -7.51 -6.56 19.59
CA LYS A 95 -8.41 -5.80 20.48
C LYS A 95 -8.62 -6.51 21.82
N LEU A 96 -8.86 -7.82 21.78
CA LEU A 96 -9.02 -8.62 22.99
C LEU A 96 -7.77 -8.59 23.87
N LEU A 97 -6.58 -8.74 23.28
CA LEU A 97 -5.31 -8.67 24.03
C LEU A 97 -5.14 -7.32 24.73
N PHE A 98 -5.42 -6.21 24.05
CA PHE A 98 -5.34 -4.86 24.64
C PHE A 98 -6.35 -4.65 25.78
N MET A 99 -7.55 -5.22 25.67
CA MET A 99 -8.52 -5.21 26.79
C MET A 99 -8.03 -6.05 27.97
N MET A 100 -7.43 -7.22 27.71
CA MET A 100 -6.94 -8.12 28.77
C MET A 100 -5.72 -7.56 29.51
N THR A 101 -4.86 -6.79 28.83
CA THR A 101 -3.68 -6.14 29.43
C THR A 101 -4.00 -4.82 30.10
N GLY A 102 -5.27 -4.39 30.10
CA GLY A 102 -5.72 -3.12 30.69
C GLY A 102 -5.30 -1.88 29.90
N GLN A 103 -4.79 -2.03 28.68
CA GLN A 103 -4.44 -0.92 27.80
C GLN A 103 -5.69 -0.29 27.17
N GLU A 104 -6.78 -1.05 27.06
CA GLU A 104 -8.07 -0.61 26.53
C GLU A 104 -9.20 -1.00 27.50
N THR A 105 -10.22 -0.16 27.58
CA THR A 105 -11.40 -0.46 28.41
C THR A 105 -12.23 -1.59 27.79
N PHE A 106 -12.74 -2.49 28.64
CA PHE A 106 -13.61 -3.57 28.16
C PHE A 106 -14.89 -2.99 27.54
N SER A 107 -15.16 -3.38 26.30
CA SER A 107 -16.37 -2.96 25.58
C SER A 107 -16.84 -4.04 24.63
N ILE A 108 -18.00 -4.64 24.93
CA ILE A 108 -18.62 -5.65 24.08
C ILE A 108 -18.99 -5.08 22.70
N VAL A 109 -19.41 -3.81 22.65
CA VAL A 109 -19.74 -3.11 21.39
C VAL A 109 -18.48 -2.99 20.52
N SER A 110 -17.35 -2.64 21.13
CA SER A 110 -16.06 -2.57 20.44
C SER A 110 -15.64 -3.95 19.91
N LEU A 111 -15.81 -5.03 20.69
CA LEU A 111 -15.52 -6.39 20.24
C LEU A 111 -16.42 -6.86 19.08
N ILE A 112 -17.73 -6.58 19.14
CA ILE A 112 -18.67 -6.94 18.06
C ILE A 112 -18.28 -6.22 16.77
N SER A 113 -17.88 -4.94 16.87
CA SER A 113 -17.47 -4.18 15.69
C SER A 113 -16.23 -4.74 14.99
N CYS A 114 -15.38 -5.53 15.68
CA CYS A 114 -14.23 -6.20 15.08
C CYS A 114 -14.61 -7.32 14.09
N PHE A 115 -15.87 -7.79 14.08
CA PHE A 115 -16.37 -8.73 13.09
C PHE A 115 -16.81 -8.06 11.78
N PHE A 116 -16.92 -6.73 11.77
CA PHE A 116 -17.26 -5.93 10.60
C PHE A 116 -16.18 -4.87 10.27
N PRO A 117 -14.88 -5.23 10.29
CA PRO A 117 -13.78 -4.26 10.27
C PRO A 117 -13.72 -3.44 8.98
N ILE A 118 -14.26 -4.01 7.89
CA ILE A 118 -14.38 -3.35 6.59
C ILE A 118 -15.51 -2.33 6.59
N VAL A 119 -16.67 -2.67 7.17
CA VAL A 119 -17.84 -1.77 7.21
C VAL A 119 -17.57 -0.59 8.15
N THR A 120 -16.89 -0.87 9.27
CA THR A 120 -16.54 0.15 10.26
C THR A 120 -15.30 0.96 9.86
N GLY A 121 -14.69 0.69 8.70
CA GLY A 121 -13.51 1.42 8.23
C GLY A 121 -12.26 1.28 9.11
N ARG A 122 -12.18 0.25 9.97
CA ARG A 122 -11.06 0.05 10.93
C ARG A 122 -9.72 -0.11 10.20
N TYR A 123 -9.77 -0.71 9.02
CA TYR A 123 -8.66 -0.71 8.07
C TYR A 123 -9.11 -0.05 6.78
N TRP A 124 -8.79 1.23 6.64
CA TRP A 124 -9.19 2.03 5.48
C TRP A 124 -8.75 1.37 4.16
N PHE A 125 -7.52 0.83 4.10
CA PHE A 125 -6.98 0.25 2.89
C PHE A 125 -7.78 -0.99 2.47
N ILE A 126 -8.11 -1.87 3.43
CA ILE A 126 -8.89 -3.08 3.18
C ILE A 126 -10.28 -2.72 2.66
N THR A 127 -10.88 -1.65 3.20
CA THR A 127 -12.21 -1.16 2.81
C THR A 127 -12.22 -0.72 1.34
N ILE A 128 -11.26 0.09 0.94
CA ILE A 128 -11.17 0.62 -0.43
C ILE A 128 -10.72 -0.47 -1.41
N TYR A 129 -9.78 -1.32 -0.98
CA TYR A 129 -9.35 -2.49 -1.74
C TYR A 129 -10.51 -3.43 -2.04
N LEU A 130 -11.40 -3.66 -1.06
CA LEU A 130 -12.60 -4.46 -1.27
C LEU A 130 -13.47 -3.86 -2.38
N GLY A 131 -13.75 -2.56 -2.29
CA GLY A 131 -14.51 -1.85 -3.32
C GLY A 131 -13.91 -2.04 -4.72
N MET A 132 -12.60 -1.85 -4.85
CA MET A 132 -11.86 -2.07 -6.10
C MET A 132 -11.95 -3.54 -6.57
N TYR A 133 -11.81 -4.51 -5.65
CA TYR A 133 -11.88 -5.93 -5.98
C TYR A 133 -13.27 -6.34 -6.49
N LEU A 134 -14.34 -5.83 -5.88
CA LEU A 134 -15.72 -6.08 -6.28
C LEU A 134 -16.03 -5.53 -7.69
N ILE A 135 -15.52 -4.34 -8.02
CA ILE A 135 -15.73 -3.74 -9.35
C ILE A 135 -14.77 -4.26 -10.42
N SER A 136 -13.67 -4.91 -10.03
CA SER A 136 -12.64 -5.42 -10.95
C SER A 136 -13.15 -6.23 -12.14
N PRO A 137 -14.22 -7.06 -12.05
CA PRO A 137 -14.71 -7.81 -13.20
C PRO A 137 -15.33 -6.92 -14.28
N PHE A 138 -15.96 -5.82 -13.87
CA PHE A 138 -16.53 -4.82 -14.79
C PHE A 138 -15.41 -3.98 -15.41
N LEU A 139 -14.42 -3.58 -14.61
CA LEU A 139 -13.22 -2.91 -15.11
C LEU A 139 -12.51 -3.78 -16.16
N ASN A 140 -12.40 -5.10 -15.93
CA ASN A 140 -11.78 -6.00 -16.88
C ASN A 140 -12.53 -6.06 -18.21
N LYS A 141 -13.87 -6.17 -18.18
CA LYS A 141 -14.68 -6.14 -19.40
C LYS A 141 -14.48 -4.83 -20.17
N PHE A 142 -14.47 -3.71 -19.46
CA PHE A 142 -14.25 -2.38 -20.03
C PHE A 142 -12.85 -2.22 -20.64
N ILE A 143 -11.80 -2.68 -19.94
CA ILE A 143 -10.42 -2.65 -20.45
C ILE A 143 -10.30 -3.47 -21.74
N HIS A 144 -10.84 -4.69 -21.75
CA HIS A 144 -10.71 -5.59 -22.90
C HIS A 144 -11.61 -5.22 -24.09
N SER A 145 -12.54 -4.28 -23.94
CA SER A 145 -13.36 -3.78 -25.06
C SER A 145 -12.69 -2.66 -25.86
N MET A 146 -11.60 -2.08 -25.36
CA MET A 146 -10.87 -0.99 -26.03
C MET A 146 -9.64 -1.50 -26.76
N ASP A 147 -9.29 -0.83 -27.85
CA ASP A 147 -7.97 -1.03 -28.46
C ASP A 147 -6.85 -0.34 -27.63
N LYS A 148 -5.60 -0.60 -28.01
CA LYS A 148 -4.43 -0.04 -27.30
C LYS A 148 -4.42 1.49 -27.30
N ARG A 149 -4.86 2.14 -28.39
CA ARG A 149 -4.82 3.59 -28.54
C ARG A 149 -5.87 4.22 -27.64
N GLU A 150 -7.12 3.76 -27.73
CA GLU A 150 -8.24 4.20 -26.90
C GLU A 150 -7.90 4.05 -25.41
N TYR A 151 -7.36 2.88 -25.03
CA TYR A 151 -7.01 2.63 -23.65
C TYR A 151 -5.84 3.48 -23.15
N SER A 152 -4.86 3.78 -24.01
CA SER A 152 -3.76 4.69 -23.67
C SER A 152 -4.27 6.12 -23.46
N MET A 153 -5.18 6.58 -24.32
CA MET A 153 -5.81 7.91 -24.17
C MET A 153 -6.62 8.00 -22.88
N LEU A 154 -7.39 6.96 -22.54
CA LEU A 154 -8.14 6.89 -21.28
C LEU A 154 -7.22 7.06 -20.07
N ASN A 155 -6.09 6.34 -20.03
CA ASN A 155 -5.13 6.45 -18.94
C ASN A 155 -4.53 7.86 -18.82
N ILE A 156 -4.25 8.53 -19.96
CA ILE A 156 -3.78 9.92 -19.97
C ILE A 156 -4.86 10.87 -19.43
N CYS A 157 -6.13 10.70 -19.84
CA CYS A 157 -7.24 11.49 -19.34
C CYS A 157 -7.44 11.30 -17.82
N PHE A 158 -7.39 10.05 -17.34
CA PHE A 158 -7.54 9.73 -15.92
C PHE A 158 -6.37 10.30 -15.10
N PHE A 159 -5.14 10.19 -15.59
CA PHE A 159 -3.99 10.85 -14.99
C PHE A 159 -4.20 12.38 -14.93
N ALA A 160 -4.65 13.00 -16.02
CA ALA A 160 -4.87 14.44 -16.07
C ALA A 160 -5.91 14.88 -15.02
N LEU A 161 -7.06 14.21 -14.97
CA LEU A 161 -8.19 14.57 -14.10
C LEU A 161 -7.92 14.27 -12.62
N PHE A 162 -7.42 13.08 -12.30
CA PHE A 162 -7.31 12.62 -10.91
C PHE A 162 -5.94 12.90 -10.28
N SER A 163 -4.92 13.22 -11.07
CA SER A 163 -3.55 13.44 -10.57
C SER A 163 -2.97 14.79 -10.93
N LEU A 164 -2.85 15.11 -12.22
CA LEU A 164 -2.20 16.35 -12.67
C LEU A 164 -2.96 17.58 -12.17
N TRP A 165 -4.29 17.59 -12.34
CA TRP A 165 -5.12 18.73 -11.98
C TRP A 165 -5.15 18.97 -10.46
N ASN A 166 -5.26 17.90 -9.68
CA ASN A 166 -5.16 17.96 -8.21
C ASN A 166 -3.78 18.44 -7.73
N SER A 167 -2.73 18.26 -8.52
CA SER A 167 -1.39 18.73 -8.19
C SER A 167 -1.20 20.24 -8.39
N ILE A 168 -2.00 20.86 -9.27
CA ILE A 168 -1.88 22.29 -9.59
C ILE A 168 -2.59 23.13 -8.53
N HIS A 169 -3.81 22.75 -8.11
CA HIS A 169 -4.56 23.53 -7.13
C HIS A 169 -5.48 22.67 -6.23
N PRO A 170 -5.35 22.75 -4.88
CA PRO A 170 -6.15 21.94 -3.95
C PRO A 170 -7.67 22.16 -4.03
N SER A 171 -8.14 23.34 -4.45
CA SER A 171 -9.58 23.63 -4.55
C SER A 171 -10.31 22.81 -5.61
N ILE A 172 -9.57 22.10 -6.47
CA ILE A 172 -10.15 21.28 -7.54
C ILE A 172 -10.26 19.80 -7.15
N ALA A 173 -10.04 19.50 -5.86
CA ALA A 173 -10.16 18.17 -5.26
C ALA A 173 -11.57 17.55 -5.36
N GLY A 174 -12.60 18.29 -5.79
CA GLY A 174 -13.95 17.75 -5.97
C GLY A 174 -14.03 16.56 -6.93
N MET A 175 -13.10 16.46 -7.90
CA MET A 175 -13.02 15.31 -8.81
C MET A 175 -12.49 14.04 -8.12
N ASN A 176 -11.71 14.18 -7.04
CA ASN A 176 -11.19 13.07 -6.23
C ASN A 176 -11.43 13.33 -4.74
N SER A 177 -12.69 13.30 -4.31
CA SER A 177 -13.09 13.63 -2.93
C SER A 177 -12.43 12.75 -1.87
N GLY A 178 -12.10 11.49 -2.20
CA GLY A 178 -11.34 10.60 -1.31
C GLY A 178 -9.81 10.77 -1.39
N GLY A 179 -9.31 11.63 -2.27
CA GLY A 179 -7.88 11.83 -2.51
C GLY A 179 -7.14 10.54 -2.86
N GLY A 180 -5.89 10.45 -2.41
CA GLY A 180 -5.06 9.24 -2.51
C GLY A 180 -5.63 7.99 -1.82
N TRP A 181 -6.66 8.16 -1.00
CA TRP A 181 -7.30 7.12 -0.19
C TRP A 181 -8.64 6.68 -0.79
N GLY A 182 -9.05 7.29 -1.91
CA GLY A 182 -10.35 7.07 -2.54
C GLY A 182 -10.37 5.90 -3.51
N LEU A 183 -11.56 5.31 -3.68
CA LEU A 183 -11.80 4.28 -4.68
C LEU A 183 -11.51 4.77 -6.11
N ALA A 184 -11.78 6.04 -6.43
CA ALA A 184 -11.49 6.63 -7.73
C ALA A 184 -9.98 6.55 -8.05
N TRP A 185 -9.12 6.92 -7.10
CA TRP A 185 -7.67 6.78 -7.26
C TRP A 185 -7.24 5.33 -7.43
N PHE A 186 -7.84 4.40 -6.69
CA PHE A 186 -7.56 2.97 -6.85
C PHE A 186 -7.93 2.45 -8.25
N VAL A 187 -9.02 2.96 -8.84
CA VAL A 187 -9.39 2.67 -10.24
C VAL A 187 -8.33 3.21 -11.20
N VAL A 188 -7.86 4.45 -11.04
CA VAL A 188 -6.81 5.03 -11.88
C VAL A 188 -5.55 4.14 -11.87
N LEU A 189 -5.09 3.75 -10.68
CA LEU A 189 -3.93 2.87 -10.53
C LEU A 189 -4.16 1.46 -11.09
N TYR A 190 -5.37 0.92 -10.93
CA TYR A 190 -5.75 -0.36 -11.50
C TYR A 190 -5.64 -0.33 -13.04
N LEU A 191 -6.19 0.71 -13.67
CA LEU A 191 -6.12 0.91 -15.12
C LEU A 191 -4.65 1.07 -15.58
N ALA A 192 -3.88 1.91 -14.88
CA ALA A 192 -2.46 2.09 -15.20
C ALA A 192 -1.71 0.76 -15.15
N ALA A 193 -1.87 -0.04 -14.10
CA ALA A 193 -1.22 -1.33 -13.96
C ALA A 193 -1.68 -2.38 -14.99
N ALA A 194 -2.97 -2.38 -15.33
CA ALA A 194 -3.52 -3.21 -16.39
C ALA A 194 -2.90 -2.86 -17.76
N TRP A 195 -2.62 -1.59 -18.04
CA TRP A 195 -1.89 -1.18 -19.25
C TRP A 195 -0.50 -1.80 -19.32
N PHE A 196 0.25 -1.78 -18.20
CA PHE A 196 1.54 -2.46 -18.12
C PHE A 196 1.41 -3.95 -18.37
N ARG A 197 0.38 -4.60 -17.83
CA ARG A 197 0.17 -6.04 -18.04
C ARG A 197 -0.09 -6.40 -19.50
N LEU A 198 -0.86 -5.58 -20.21
CA LEU A 198 -1.33 -5.89 -21.56
C LEU A 198 -0.33 -5.48 -22.65
N TYR A 199 0.41 -4.39 -22.46
CA TYR A 199 1.16 -3.78 -23.56
C TYR A 199 2.64 -3.50 -23.27
N TYR A 200 3.07 -3.55 -22.02
CA TYR A 200 4.47 -3.25 -21.68
C TYR A 200 5.38 -4.46 -21.91
N ILE A 201 6.48 -4.22 -22.61
CA ILE A 201 7.54 -5.21 -22.82
C ILE A 201 8.79 -4.75 -22.04
N PRO A 202 9.29 -5.54 -21.07
CA PRO A 202 10.52 -5.21 -20.35
C PRO A 202 11.71 -4.99 -21.27
N LYS A 203 12.46 -3.91 -21.03
CA LYS A 203 13.67 -3.52 -21.76
C LYS A 203 14.98 -3.78 -20.98
N HIS A 204 14.89 -4.34 -19.78
CA HIS A 204 16.00 -4.68 -18.87
C HIS A 204 16.92 -3.50 -18.47
N LYS A 205 16.35 -2.29 -18.33
CA LYS A 205 17.10 -1.09 -17.87
C LYS A 205 16.52 -0.50 -16.56
N PRO A 206 16.53 -1.25 -15.43
CA PRO A 206 15.92 -0.78 -14.19
C PRO A 206 16.66 0.39 -13.54
N VAL A 207 17.95 0.58 -13.80
CA VAL A 207 18.79 1.61 -13.16
C VAL A 207 18.27 3.04 -13.41
N ILE A 208 17.91 3.36 -14.66
CA ILE A 208 17.38 4.68 -15.01
C ILE A 208 16.05 4.94 -14.28
N LEU A 209 15.22 3.90 -14.16
CA LEU A 209 13.92 3.98 -13.50
C LEU A 209 14.08 4.18 -11.98
N PHE A 210 15.06 3.53 -11.34
CA PHE A 210 15.43 3.82 -9.96
C PHE A 210 15.99 5.24 -9.79
N GLY A 211 16.76 5.74 -10.76
CA GLY A 211 17.22 7.12 -10.79
C GLY A 211 16.05 8.12 -10.76
N ILE A 212 15.02 7.90 -11.58
CA ILE A 212 13.80 8.72 -11.58
C ILE A 212 13.07 8.61 -10.24
N PHE A 213 12.93 7.39 -9.72
CA PHE A 213 12.30 7.13 -8.42
C PHE A 213 12.99 7.89 -7.27
N LEU A 214 14.31 7.99 -7.26
CA LEU A 214 15.08 8.71 -6.23
C LEU A 214 15.16 10.22 -6.47
N LEU A 215 15.14 10.66 -7.72
CA LEU A 215 15.24 12.08 -8.08
C LEU A 215 14.00 12.86 -7.64
N ILE A 216 12.79 12.29 -7.77
CA ILE A 216 11.55 13.00 -7.45
C ILE A 216 11.49 13.39 -5.95
N PRO A 217 11.68 12.48 -4.97
CA PRO A 217 11.74 12.84 -3.55
C PRO A 217 12.82 13.86 -3.22
N LEU A 218 13.97 13.77 -3.88
CA LEU A 218 15.07 14.73 -3.73
C LEU A 218 14.62 16.15 -4.14
N LEU A 219 13.96 16.28 -5.30
CA LEU A 219 13.43 17.55 -5.78
C LEU A 219 12.29 18.08 -4.89
N LEU A 220 11.41 17.20 -4.40
CA LEU A 220 10.31 17.61 -3.50
C LEU A 220 10.84 18.13 -2.15
N ALA A 221 11.78 17.42 -1.53
CA ALA A 221 12.39 17.84 -0.27
C ALA A 221 13.17 19.16 -0.42
N ALA A 222 13.99 19.27 -1.47
CA ALA A 222 14.73 20.50 -1.77
C ALA A 222 13.79 21.67 -2.08
N GLY A 223 12.74 21.43 -2.86
CA GLY A 223 11.73 22.42 -3.20
C GLY A 223 10.98 22.94 -1.97
N GLN A 224 10.58 22.04 -1.06
CA GLN A 224 9.90 22.44 0.17
C GLN A 224 10.83 23.26 1.08
N MET A 225 12.10 22.85 1.21
CA MET A 225 13.09 23.61 1.99
C MET A 225 13.34 25.01 1.40
N ALA A 226 13.44 25.11 0.06
CA ALA A 226 13.57 26.39 -0.62
C ALA A 226 12.32 27.28 -0.43
N ALA A 227 11.11 26.70 -0.52
CA ALA A 227 9.87 27.45 -0.29
C ALA A 227 9.74 27.94 1.16
N ASN A 228 10.21 27.16 2.13
CA ASN A 228 10.29 27.58 3.53
C ASN A 228 11.28 28.75 3.68
N ALA A 229 12.46 28.68 3.06
CA ALA A 229 13.47 29.73 3.11
C ALA A 229 13.01 31.05 2.46
N VAL A 230 12.22 30.98 1.40
CA VAL A 230 11.66 32.16 0.71
C VAL A 230 10.46 32.76 1.48
N GLY A 231 9.79 31.98 2.32
CA GLY A 231 8.71 32.46 3.19
C GLY A 231 7.38 32.76 2.48
N ILE A 232 7.19 32.33 1.23
CA ILE A 232 5.94 32.53 0.48
C ILE A 232 4.98 31.37 0.76
N GLY A 233 3.94 31.63 1.57
CA GLY A 233 2.97 30.59 1.98
C GLY A 233 2.25 29.88 0.83
N ILE A 234 1.95 30.58 -0.27
CA ILE A 234 1.33 29.96 -1.47
C ILE A 234 2.26 28.90 -2.07
N LEU A 235 3.56 29.20 -2.18
CA LEU A 235 4.55 28.28 -2.73
C LEU A 235 4.70 27.05 -1.83
N GLN A 236 4.74 27.25 -0.51
CA GLN A 236 4.78 26.17 0.47
C GLN A 236 3.57 25.23 0.36
N ASN A 237 2.37 25.78 0.19
CA ASN A 237 1.14 24.99 0.03
C ASN A 237 1.13 24.19 -1.27
N ILE A 238 1.58 24.77 -2.39
CA ILE A 238 1.66 24.06 -3.67
C ILE A 238 2.63 22.89 -3.59
N ILE A 239 3.82 23.10 -3.04
CA ILE A 239 4.83 22.04 -2.96
C ILE A 239 4.40 20.96 -1.95
N SER A 240 3.82 21.34 -0.81
CA SER A 240 3.28 20.40 0.19
C SER A 240 2.20 19.50 -0.43
N ASN A 241 1.35 20.05 -1.31
CA ASN A 241 0.34 19.29 -2.04
C ASN A 241 0.94 18.21 -2.97
N TRP A 242 2.19 18.37 -3.42
CA TRP A 242 2.86 17.38 -4.26
C TRP A 242 3.33 16.13 -3.51
N PHE A 243 3.28 16.12 -2.18
CA PHE A 243 3.60 14.93 -1.39
C PHE A 243 2.43 13.93 -1.29
N ARG A 244 1.25 14.24 -1.85
CA ARG A 244 0.09 13.34 -1.78
C ARG A 244 0.26 12.12 -2.70
N TYR A 245 -0.30 10.97 -2.29
CA TYR A 245 -0.32 9.73 -3.10
C TYR A 245 -0.87 9.91 -4.53
N ASP A 246 -1.86 10.79 -4.68
CA ASP A 246 -2.54 11.09 -5.94
C ASP A 246 -1.89 12.23 -6.73
N SER A 247 -0.77 12.81 -6.25
CA SER A 247 -0.07 13.86 -6.98
C SER A 247 0.66 13.32 -8.22
N ALA A 248 0.88 14.19 -9.20
CA ALA A 248 1.59 13.84 -10.43
C ALA A 248 3.05 13.40 -10.15
N PRO A 249 3.83 14.08 -9.28
CA PRO A 249 5.16 13.61 -8.90
C PRO A 249 5.13 12.19 -8.31
N VAL A 250 4.22 11.91 -7.38
CA VAL A 250 4.12 10.57 -6.76
C VAL A 250 3.61 9.52 -7.76
N TYR A 251 2.72 9.89 -8.68
CA TYR A 251 2.30 9.01 -9.76
C TYR A 251 3.47 8.61 -10.67
N PHE A 252 4.26 9.57 -11.15
CA PHE A 252 5.44 9.27 -11.98
C PHE A 252 6.48 8.44 -11.23
N MET A 253 6.70 8.74 -9.95
CA MET A 253 7.56 7.96 -9.06
C MET A 253 7.06 6.51 -8.92
N THR A 254 5.74 6.33 -8.77
CA THR A 254 5.09 5.00 -8.73
C THR A 254 5.31 4.25 -10.03
N ILE A 255 5.06 4.88 -11.18
CA ILE A 255 5.25 4.27 -12.51
C ILE A 255 6.72 3.88 -12.71
N ALA A 256 7.66 4.73 -12.31
CA ALA A 256 9.09 4.45 -12.41
C ALA A 256 9.46 3.23 -11.56
N LEU A 257 9.07 3.19 -10.28
CA LEU A 257 9.38 2.07 -9.39
C LEU A 257 8.74 0.76 -9.89
N PHE A 258 7.44 0.78 -10.20
CA PHE A 258 6.74 -0.40 -10.68
C PHE A 258 7.38 -0.96 -11.96
N THR A 259 7.71 -0.07 -12.90
CA THR A 259 8.38 -0.44 -14.15
C THR A 259 9.79 -0.97 -13.88
N ALA A 260 10.52 -0.43 -12.91
CA ALA A 260 11.84 -0.95 -12.54
C ALA A 260 11.75 -2.42 -12.13
N PHE A 261 10.76 -2.78 -11.31
CA PHE A 261 10.52 -4.17 -10.90
C PHE A 261 10.05 -5.08 -12.05
N LEU A 262 9.32 -4.58 -13.03
CA LEU A 262 9.03 -5.35 -14.26
C LEU A 262 10.30 -5.68 -15.06
N ASN A 263 11.37 -4.90 -14.91
CA ASN A 263 12.64 -5.09 -15.62
C ASN A 263 13.69 -5.87 -14.82
N ILE A 264 13.44 -6.13 -13.53
CA ILE A 264 14.32 -6.91 -12.66
C ILE A 264 14.11 -8.41 -12.89
N GLN A 265 15.20 -9.15 -12.97
CA GLN A 265 15.20 -10.61 -12.95
C GLN A 265 15.88 -11.11 -11.67
N VAL A 266 15.14 -11.85 -10.84
CA VAL A 266 15.71 -12.54 -9.68
C VAL A 266 16.35 -13.84 -10.16
N LYS A 267 17.67 -13.83 -10.33
CA LYS A 267 18.43 -14.98 -10.88
C LYS A 267 18.64 -16.12 -9.88
N SER A 268 18.69 -15.81 -8.58
CA SER A 268 18.93 -16.81 -7.53
C SER A 268 17.65 -17.53 -7.15
N ASP A 269 17.63 -18.86 -7.31
CA ASP A 269 16.51 -19.71 -6.89
C ASP A 269 16.27 -19.66 -5.38
N TYR A 270 17.34 -19.54 -4.58
CA TYR A 270 17.24 -19.42 -3.14
C TYR A 270 16.54 -18.11 -2.73
N MET A 271 16.94 -16.99 -3.33
CA MET A 271 16.28 -15.69 -3.10
C MET A 271 14.83 -15.70 -3.58
N SER A 272 14.57 -16.30 -4.75
CA SER A 272 13.22 -16.45 -5.30
C SER A 272 12.29 -17.20 -4.33
N LYS A 273 12.79 -18.28 -3.71
CA LYS A 273 12.03 -19.04 -2.69
C LYS A 273 11.73 -18.21 -1.46
N ILE A 274 12.70 -17.47 -0.92
CA ILE A 274 12.50 -16.60 0.24
C ILE A 274 11.47 -15.52 -0.06
N ILE A 275 11.63 -14.82 -1.19
CA ILE A 275 10.72 -13.74 -1.58
C ILE A 275 9.28 -14.28 -1.75
N CYS A 276 9.12 -15.41 -2.43
CA CYS A 276 7.81 -16.03 -2.62
C CYS A 276 7.19 -16.53 -1.31
N PHE A 277 8.01 -16.88 -0.31
CA PHE A 277 7.56 -17.27 1.02
C PHE A 277 7.13 -16.08 1.87
N VAL A 278 7.89 -14.98 1.85
CA VAL A 278 7.64 -13.78 2.67
C VAL A 278 6.52 -12.90 2.10
N ALA A 279 6.45 -12.73 0.79
CA ALA A 279 5.47 -11.85 0.15
C ALA A 279 3.99 -12.08 0.56
N PRO A 280 3.46 -13.31 0.72
CA PRO A 280 2.09 -13.51 1.19
C PRO A 280 1.88 -13.20 2.68
N LEU A 281 2.93 -13.00 3.48
CA LEU A 281 2.85 -12.63 4.91
C LEU A 281 2.65 -11.12 5.11
N THR A 282 2.90 -10.31 4.07
CA THR A 282 2.84 -8.84 4.15
C THR A 282 1.46 -8.29 4.53
N LEU A 283 0.37 -8.97 4.18
CA LEU A 283 -0.97 -8.58 4.62
C LEU A 283 -1.14 -8.71 6.14
N GLY A 284 -0.69 -9.81 6.74
CA GLY A 284 -0.66 -9.98 8.19
C GLY A 284 0.22 -8.92 8.86
N VAL A 285 1.37 -8.59 8.25
CA VAL A 285 2.22 -7.49 8.74
C VAL A 285 1.43 -6.17 8.80
N TYR A 286 0.72 -5.81 7.73
CA TYR A 286 -0.15 -4.63 7.73
C TYR A 286 -1.21 -4.67 8.83
N LEU A 287 -1.94 -5.78 8.93
CA LEU A 287 -3.04 -5.91 9.90
C LEU A 287 -2.56 -5.83 11.35
N ILE A 288 -1.34 -6.26 11.66
CA ILE A 288 -0.76 -6.18 13.01
C ILE A 288 -0.28 -4.77 13.32
N HIS A 289 0.69 -4.24 12.55
CA HIS A 289 1.36 -2.98 12.93
C HIS A 289 0.46 -1.76 12.76
N ALA A 290 -0.49 -1.80 11.83
CA ALA A 290 -1.43 -0.72 11.56
C ALA A 290 -2.79 -0.93 12.27
N HIS A 291 -2.89 -1.88 13.19
CA HIS A 291 -4.10 -2.04 14.01
C HIS A 291 -4.32 -0.79 14.87
N ALA A 292 -5.58 -0.37 15.02
CA ALA A 292 -5.96 0.88 15.67
C ALA A 292 -5.41 1.03 17.10
N ASP A 293 -5.33 -0.06 17.87
CA ASP A 293 -4.76 -0.04 19.22
C ASP A 293 -3.24 -0.32 19.24
N VAL A 294 -2.73 -1.09 18.27
CA VAL A 294 -1.30 -1.45 18.24
C VAL A 294 -0.46 -0.27 17.76
N SER A 295 -0.90 0.44 16.74
CA SER A 295 -0.11 1.51 16.11
C SER A 295 0.21 2.63 17.11
N PRO A 296 -0.76 3.25 17.83
CA PRO A 296 -0.44 4.28 18.81
C PRO A 296 0.49 3.76 19.90
N TRP A 297 0.16 2.62 20.51
CA TRP A 297 0.99 1.99 21.54
C TRP A 297 2.43 1.73 21.07
N LEU A 298 2.60 1.20 19.86
CA LEU A 298 3.90 0.88 19.27
C LEU A 298 4.74 2.14 19.07
N TRP A 299 4.18 3.17 18.44
CA TRP A 299 4.94 4.37 18.10
C TRP A 299 5.21 5.25 19.31
N GLU A 300 4.28 5.34 20.27
CA GLU A 300 4.49 6.00 21.56
C GLU A 300 5.60 5.31 22.37
N THR A 301 5.60 3.97 22.39
CA THR A 301 6.63 3.18 23.09
C THR A 301 8.02 3.38 22.47
N LEU A 302 8.11 3.42 21.14
CA LEU A 302 9.37 3.67 20.44
C LEU A 302 9.87 5.11 20.60
N ALA A 303 8.96 6.08 20.80
CA ALA A 303 9.26 7.48 21.05
C ALA A 303 10.34 8.07 20.11
N LEU A 304 10.23 7.75 18.80
CA LEU A 304 11.23 8.10 17.79
C LEU A 304 11.67 9.58 17.79
N PRO A 305 10.80 10.57 18.01
CA PRO A 305 11.21 11.98 18.06
C PRO A 305 12.36 12.28 19.03
N LYS A 306 12.49 11.52 20.12
CA LYS A 306 13.56 11.70 21.12
C LYS A 306 14.97 11.46 20.58
N TYR A 307 15.08 10.77 19.44
CA TYR A 307 16.37 10.41 18.86
C TYR A 307 16.76 11.29 17.66
N MET A 308 15.90 12.21 17.22
CA MET A 308 16.07 12.99 15.98
C MET A 308 17.28 13.94 15.98
N ASP A 309 17.76 14.34 17.15
CA ASP A 309 18.97 15.16 17.29
C ASP A 309 20.26 14.35 17.07
N SER A 310 20.18 13.02 17.05
CA SER A 310 21.31 12.14 16.80
C SER A 310 21.53 11.89 15.31
N LEU A 311 22.79 11.95 14.85
CA LEU A 311 23.18 11.51 13.51
C LEU A 311 22.87 10.02 13.25
N SER A 312 22.66 9.23 14.30
CA SER A 312 22.27 7.82 14.20
C SER A 312 20.78 7.61 13.92
N PHE A 313 19.96 8.66 13.96
CA PHE A 313 18.50 8.56 13.81
C PHE A 313 18.05 7.79 12.57
N PRO A 314 18.57 8.05 11.34
CA PRO A 314 18.17 7.30 10.16
C PRO A 314 18.37 5.78 10.29
N VAL A 315 19.44 5.38 10.99
CA VAL A 315 19.76 3.96 11.23
C VAL A 315 18.83 3.38 12.30
N ILE A 316 18.52 4.13 13.37
CA ILE A 316 17.55 3.74 14.40
C ILE A 316 16.17 3.53 13.76
N GLN A 317 15.70 4.49 12.96
CA GLN A 317 14.39 4.44 12.30
C GLN A 317 14.28 3.24 11.35
N LEU A 318 15.32 3.00 10.54
CA LEU A 318 15.37 1.83 9.67
C LEU A 318 15.42 0.52 10.48
N GLY A 319 16.18 0.49 11.56
CA GLY A 319 16.25 -0.64 12.50
C GLY A 319 14.88 -0.98 13.08
N CYS A 320 14.16 0.01 13.60
CA CYS A 320 12.78 -0.15 14.10
C CYS A 320 11.85 -0.69 13.01
N THR A 321 11.91 -0.14 11.79
CA THR A 321 11.11 -0.60 10.65
C THR A 321 11.34 -2.08 10.34
N LEU A 322 12.61 -2.51 10.29
CA LEU A 322 12.98 -3.89 10.01
C LEU A 322 12.56 -4.83 11.16
N LEU A 323 12.72 -4.39 12.42
CA LEU A 323 12.30 -5.17 13.59
C LEU A 323 10.78 -5.37 13.64
N ILE A 324 10.00 -4.31 13.37
CA ILE A 324 8.54 -4.40 13.27
C ILE A 324 8.15 -5.38 12.16
N PHE A 325 8.75 -5.24 10.97
CA PHE A 325 8.48 -6.12 9.84
C PHE A 325 8.77 -7.59 10.17
N LEU A 326 9.94 -7.87 10.76
CA LEU A 326 10.34 -9.22 11.15
C LEU A 326 9.43 -9.79 12.24
N GLY A 327 9.15 -9.02 13.29
CA GLY A 327 8.25 -9.43 14.39
C GLY A 327 6.87 -9.78 13.88
N CYS A 328 6.26 -8.91 13.08
CA CYS A 328 4.93 -9.17 12.50
C CYS A 328 4.95 -10.35 11.51
N THR A 329 6.02 -10.52 10.73
CA THR A 329 6.18 -11.65 9.81
C THR A 329 6.25 -12.97 10.56
N ILE A 330 6.95 -13.01 11.70
CA ILE A 330 7.02 -14.18 12.58
C ILE A 330 5.62 -14.49 13.14
N ILE A 331 4.91 -13.48 13.65
CA ILE A 331 3.54 -13.64 14.18
C ILE A 331 2.61 -14.22 13.10
N ASP A 332 2.61 -13.66 11.88
CA ASP A 332 1.75 -14.16 10.81
C ASP A 332 2.15 -15.55 10.31
N THR A 333 3.44 -15.89 10.37
CA THR A 333 3.93 -17.25 10.08
C THR A 333 3.37 -18.26 11.09
N LEU A 334 3.40 -17.91 12.38
CA LEU A 334 2.84 -18.74 13.45
C LEU A 334 1.33 -18.90 13.30
N ARG A 335 0.60 -17.81 13.00
CA ARG A 335 -0.83 -17.86 12.68
C ARG A 335 -1.13 -18.79 11.52
N LYS A 336 -0.38 -18.70 10.42
CA LYS A 336 -0.57 -19.57 9.25
C LYS A 336 -0.27 -21.03 9.54
N ALA A 337 0.68 -21.31 10.43
CA ALA A 337 0.98 -22.68 10.86
C ALA A 337 -0.14 -23.30 11.70
N THR A 338 -0.77 -22.52 12.60
CA THR A 338 -1.81 -23.00 13.52
C THR A 338 -3.22 -22.98 12.91
N ILE A 339 -3.61 -21.85 12.32
CA ILE A 339 -4.99 -21.56 11.87
C ILE A 339 -5.10 -21.61 10.35
N GLY A 340 -4.00 -21.44 9.60
CA GLY A 340 -4.02 -21.39 8.13
C GLY A 340 -4.51 -22.67 7.44
N ARG A 341 -4.63 -23.80 8.17
CA ARG A 341 -5.30 -25.01 7.67
C ARG A 341 -6.81 -24.81 7.55
N LEU A 342 -7.44 -23.98 8.39
CA LEU A 342 -8.86 -23.64 8.37
C LEU A 342 -9.24 -22.79 7.14
N GLU A 343 -8.36 -21.88 6.71
CA GLU A 343 -8.56 -21.07 5.49
C GLU A 343 -8.53 -21.89 4.19
N LYS A 344 -7.89 -23.06 4.22
CA LYS A 344 -7.82 -24.01 3.10
C LYS A 344 -8.95 -25.04 3.12
N VAL A 345 -9.86 -24.97 4.09
CA VAL A 345 -10.93 -25.96 4.26
C VAL A 345 -11.82 -25.96 3.03
N GLN A 346 -11.96 -27.14 2.41
CA GLN A 346 -12.82 -27.37 1.26
C GLN A 346 -14.26 -26.89 1.48
N ALA A 347 -14.74 -26.82 2.73
CA ALA A 347 -16.04 -26.26 3.08
C ALA A 347 -16.19 -24.78 2.66
N ILE A 348 -15.16 -23.93 2.83
CA ILE A 348 -15.20 -22.53 2.36
C ILE A 348 -15.35 -22.50 0.84
N ASN A 349 -14.59 -23.35 0.13
CA ASN A 349 -14.68 -23.46 -1.33
C ASN A 349 -16.07 -23.92 -1.78
N THR A 350 -16.65 -24.91 -1.09
CA THR A 350 -17.98 -25.44 -1.39
C THR A 350 -19.07 -24.41 -1.13
N VAL A 351 -19.03 -23.70 0.00
CA VAL A 351 -19.99 -22.64 0.33
C VAL A 351 -19.87 -21.47 -0.63
N CYS A 352 -18.65 -20.97 -0.87
CA CYS A 352 -18.43 -19.90 -1.85
C CYS A 352 -18.88 -20.30 -3.26
N LYS A 353 -18.67 -21.55 -3.68
CA LYS A 353 -19.15 -22.04 -4.98
C LYS A 353 -20.67 -22.08 -5.04
N LYS A 354 -21.35 -22.56 -4.00
CA LYS A 354 -22.83 -22.53 -3.90
C LYS A 354 -23.39 -21.11 -3.96
N ILE A 355 -22.81 -20.18 -3.20
CA ILE A 355 -23.21 -18.77 -3.22
C ILE A 355 -22.95 -18.14 -4.59
N THR A 356 -21.78 -18.41 -5.19
CA THR A 356 -21.46 -17.87 -6.53
C THR A 356 -22.45 -18.38 -7.58
N VAL A 357 -22.82 -19.66 -7.54
CA VAL A 357 -23.84 -20.23 -8.45
C VAL A 357 -25.21 -19.60 -8.20
N ALA A 358 -25.60 -19.40 -6.94
CA ALA A 358 -26.88 -18.77 -6.59
C ALA A 358 -26.94 -17.30 -7.03
N VAL A 359 -25.86 -16.54 -6.88
CA VAL A 359 -25.80 -15.12 -7.25
C VAL A 359 -25.64 -14.95 -8.77
N VAL A 360 -24.85 -15.78 -9.43
CA VAL A 360 -24.71 -15.75 -10.91
C VAL A 360 -25.99 -16.27 -11.59
N GLY A 361 -26.79 -17.11 -10.93
CA GLY A 361 -28.12 -17.48 -11.44
C GLY A 361 -29.19 -16.39 -11.31
N LEU A 362 -28.87 -15.27 -10.65
CA LEU A 362 -29.75 -14.09 -10.51
C LEU A 362 -29.41 -12.96 -11.51
N PHE A 363 -28.35 -13.12 -12.30
CA PHE A 363 -27.94 -12.22 -13.39
C PHE A 363 -27.90 -12.99 -14.71
#